data_AF-A0AAV1KH37-F1
#
_entry.id   AF-A0AAV1KH37-F1
#
_cell.length_a   1.000
_cell.length_b   1.000
_cell.length_c   1.000
_cell.angle_alpha   90.00
_cell.angle_beta   90.00
_cell.angle_gamma   90.00
#
_symmetry.space_group_name_H-M   'P 1'
#
loop_
_entity.id
_entity.type
_entity.pdbx_description
1 polymer ?
#
loop_
_entity_poly.entity_id
_entity_poly.type
_entity_poly.pdbx_seq_one_letter_code
_entity_poly.pdbx_strand_id
1 'polypeptide(L)'
;MATSNKSYPVEIRDIEPEQVEKWKKSFRITMNPFTLRFGPKGYLFPREFENVGKEIYNMDVRPNDTFVVTFPKSGTTWTQELVWLILNNFDYEKASETPLTIRYPFLETEMFFNQNHKSMPGMLNADNIKKTMEKNMPPVREILNMASPRYIKSHLPLSLLPPKLLDTCKVFYVARDPRDVVVSFYHHKKFLNVLQDGVDFKAFWELFIIDLLPWAPFFEHVKEAWRMRNHPNMLFLFYEDLSKDLRACVRRIAKFLDKEITEEQIGKLCEHVNIDNFKKNKSVNFDNLKGTGLLNEKESFIRKGKVGGWRDYFDEEMTEQAQRWIEENLRDTDLRFPQ
;
A
#
# COMPACT_ATOMS: atom_id res chain seq x y z
N MET A 1 -23.28 29.43 -4.93
CA MET A 1 -22.33 28.49 -4.30
C MET A 1 -21.00 28.66 -4.99
N ALA A 2 -20.00 29.23 -4.32
CA ALA A 2 -18.68 29.42 -4.92
C ALA A 2 -18.02 28.04 -5.06
N THR A 3 -17.84 27.56 -6.28
CA THR A 3 -16.93 26.46 -6.59
C THR A 3 -15.53 26.95 -6.23
N SER A 4 -15.07 26.66 -5.00
CA SER A 4 -13.70 26.97 -4.63
C SER A 4 -12.79 26.27 -5.64
N ASN A 5 -11.90 27.05 -6.25
CA ASN A 5 -10.96 26.56 -7.24
C ASN A 5 -9.92 25.71 -6.50
N LYS A 6 -10.29 24.48 -6.15
CA LYS A 6 -9.48 23.51 -5.42
C LYS A 6 -8.21 23.24 -6.23
N SER A 7 -7.07 23.73 -5.73
CA SER A 7 -5.77 23.63 -6.40
C SER A 7 -5.29 22.18 -6.45
N TYR A 8 -4.75 21.76 -7.58
CA TYR A 8 -4.02 20.50 -7.71
C TYR A 8 -2.73 20.78 -8.47
N PRO A 9 -1.69 21.32 -7.78
CA PRO A 9 -0.47 21.82 -8.41
C PRO A 9 0.50 20.68 -8.75
N VAL A 10 -0.01 19.58 -9.29
CA VAL A 10 0.77 18.40 -9.62
C VAL A 10 1.03 18.42 -11.12
N GLU A 11 2.30 18.55 -11.51
CA GLU A 11 2.74 18.37 -12.90
C GLU A 11 2.47 16.92 -13.34
N ILE A 12 1.98 16.75 -14.56
CA ILE A 12 1.66 15.43 -15.13
C ILE A 12 2.33 15.34 -16.50
N ARG A 13 3.10 14.28 -16.72
CA ARG A 13 3.76 14.01 -18.01
C ARG A 13 3.62 12.54 -18.38
N ASP A 14 3.50 12.26 -19.67
CA ASP A 14 3.53 10.88 -20.17
C ASP A 14 4.91 10.25 -19.95
N ILE A 15 4.95 8.94 -19.79
CA ILE A 15 6.21 8.17 -19.87
C ILE A 15 6.63 7.98 -21.33
N GLU A 16 7.90 7.64 -21.55
CA GLU A 16 8.42 7.38 -22.89
C GLU A 16 7.68 6.23 -23.59
N PRO A 17 7.48 6.28 -24.93
CA PRO A 17 6.76 5.24 -25.66
C PRO A 17 7.31 3.82 -25.43
N GLU A 18 8.64 3.68 -25.31
CA GLU A 18 9.28 2.40 -25.00
C GLU A 18 8.90 1.84 -23.62
N GLN A 19 8.71 2.73 -22.63
CA GLN A 19 8.27 2.36 -21.28
C GLN A 19 6.80 1.93 -21.30
N VAL A 20 5.96 2.59 -22.09
CA VAL A 20 4.56 2.16 -22.31
C VAL A 20 4.52 0.73 -22.86
N GLU A 21 5.32 0.44 -23.89
CA GLU A 21 5.36 -0.89 -24.49
C GLU A 21 5.95 -1.95 -23.55
N LYS A 22 7.01 -1.61 -22.79
CA LYS A 22 7.55 -2.51 -21.75
C LYS A 22 6.50 -2.80 -20.67
N TRP A 23 5.72 -1.79 -20.27
CA TRP A 23 4.65 -1.97 -19.28
C TRP A 23 3.53 -2.88 -19.80
N LYS A 24 3.02 -2.65 -21.02
CA LYS A 24 1.97 -3.47 -21.65
C LYS A 24 2.40 -4.93 -21.87
N LYS A 25 3.68 -5.17 -22.15
CA LYS A 25 4.24 -6.53 -22.25
C LYS A 25 4.35 -7.23 -20.89
N SER A 26 4.34 -6.47 -19.79
CA SER A 26 4.53 -6.99 -18.44
C SER A 26 3.21 -7.21 -17.69
N PHE A 27 2.19 -6.40 -17.99
CA PHE A 27 0.91 -6.42 -17.28
C PHE A 27 -0.27 -6.72 -18.22
N ARG A 28 -1.26 -7.44 -17.68
CA ARG A 28 -2.50 -7.76 -18.39
C ARG A 28 -3.39 -6.52 -18.51
N ILE A 29 -4.23 -6.51 -19.55
CA ILE A 29 -5.18 -5.43 -19.83
C ILE A 29 -6.28 -5.25 -18.78
N THR A 30 -6.38 -6.19 -17.83
CA THR A 30 -7.30 -6.09 -16.68
C THR A 30 -6.89 -5.02 -15.66
N MET A 31 -5.69 -4.46 -15.80
CA MET A 31 -5.21 -3.32 -15.02
C MET A 31 -5.03 -2.11 -15.93
N ASN A 32 -5.53 -0.94 -15.51
CA ASN A 32 -5.31 0.31 -16.23
C ASN A 32 -3.82 0.54 -16.48
N PRO A 33 -3.43 1.01 -17.68
CA PRO A 33 -2.03 1.21 -18.00
C PRO A 33 -1.45 2.39 -17.21
N PHE A 34 -0.33 2.14 -16.54
CA PHE A 34 0.40 3.14 -15.77
C PHE A 34 1.35 3.89 -16.70
N THR A 35 0.86 5.01 -17.25
CA THR A 35 1.54 5.74 -18.34
C THR A 35 1.90 7.18 -17.99
N LEU A 36 1.62 7.62 -16.76
CA LEU A 36 1.79 9.01 -16.35
C LEU A 36 2.71 9.12 -15.15
N ARG A 37 3.54 10.17 -15.17
CA ARG A 37 4.42 10.60 -14.08
C ARG A 37 3.81 11.82 -13.42
N PHE A 38 3.60 11.75 -12.11
CA PHE A 38 2.99 12.81 -11.31
C PHE A 38 4.02 13.49 -10.40
N GLY A 39 4.01 14.81 -10.41
CA GLY A 39 4.85 15.67 -9.58
C GLY A 39 6.32 15.68 -10.01
N PRO A 40 7.15 16.51 -9.34
CA PRO A 40 8.55 16.70 -9.72
C PRO A 40 9.38 15.41 -9.66
N LYS A 41 9.00 14.48 -8.77
CA LYS A 41 9.64 13.17 -8.59
C LYS A 41 9.19 12.10 -9.58
N GLY A 42 8.15 12.39 -10.37
CA GLY A 42 7.64 11.49 -11.40
C GLY A 42 7.07 10.18 -10.85
N TYR A 43 6.10 10.26 -9.93
CA TYR A 43 5.43 9.05 -9.43
C TYR A 43 4.53 8.42 -10.49
N LEU A 44 4.64 7.10 -10.66
CA LEU A 44 3.96 6.39 -11.75
C LEU A 44 2.51 6.01 -11.40
N PHE A 45 1.56 6.48 -12.20
CA PHE A 45 0.12 6.25 -12.06
C PHE A 45 -0.60 6.08 -13.42
N PRO A 46 -1.82 5.52 -13.43
CA PRO A 46 -2.65 5.48 -14.62
C PRO A 46 -3.38 6.82 -14.84
N ARG A 47 -3.97 7.00 -16.03
CA ARG A 47 -4.71 8.22 -16.39
C ARG A 47 -5.90 8.48 -15.47
N GLU A 48 -6.56 7.43 -15.00
CA GLU A 48 -7.70 7.50 -14.08
C GLU A 48 -7.32 8.18 -12.75
N PHE A 49 -6.04 8.15 -12.38
CA PHE A 49 -5.57 8.81 -11.16
C PHE A 49 -5.60 10.34 -11.24
N GLU A 50 -5.71 10.96 -12.42
CA GLU A 50 -5.79 12.43 -12.52
C GLU A 50 -6.97 13.00 -11.70
N ASN A 51 -8.16 12.42 -11.90
CA ASN A 51 -9.37 12.84 -11.20
C ASN A 51 -9.36 12.39 -9.74
N VAL A 52 -9.00 11.12 -9.48
CA VAL A 52 -8.95 10.54 -8.14
C VAL A 52 -7.93 11.28 -7.27
N GLY A 53 -6.74 11.54 -7.81
CA GLY A 53 -5.66 12.29 -7.15
C GLY A 53 -6.07 13.72 -6.81
N LYS A 54 -6.81 14.41 -7.69
CA LYS A 54 -7.37 15.74 -7.38
C LYS A 54 -8.38 15.71 -6.23
N GLU A 55 -9.26 14.71 -6.20
CA GLU A 55 -10.24 14.52 -5.11
C GLU A 55 -9.52 14.22 -3.78
N ILE A 56 -8.52 13.34 -3.80
CA ILE A 56 -7.70 12.98 -2.63
C ILE A 56 -6.92 14.19 -2.12
N TYR A 57 -6.18 14.90 -2.98
CA TYR A 57 -5.34 16.03 -2.57
C TYR A 57 -6.13 17.15 -1.89
N ASN A 58 -7.40 17.32 -2.28
CA ASN A 58 -8.28 18.35 -1.75
C ASN A 58 -9.37 17.81 -0.80
N MET A 59 -9.18 16.61 -0.25
CA MET A 59 -10.11 16.07 0.73
C MET A 59 -9.96 16.80 2.07
N ASP A 60 -11.08 16.93 2.79
CA ASP A 60 -11.05 17.43 4.16
C ASP A 60 -10.50 16.35 5.07
N VAL A 61 -9.31 16.60 5.63
CA VAL A 61 -8.70 15.78 6.69
C VAL A 61 -9.32 16.19 8.03
N ARG A 62 -9.55 15.22 8.91
CA ARG A 62 -10.20 15.42 10.22
C ARG A 62 -9.27 15.01 11.35
N PRO A 63 -9.37 15.63 12.54
CA PRO A 63 -8.47 15.34 13.65
C PRO A 63 -8.45 13.88 14.12
N ASN A 64 -9.55 13.15 13.93
CA ASN A 64 -9.70 11.75 14.30
C ASN A 64 -9.55 10.78 13.11
N ASP A 65 -9.01 11.25 11.99
CA ASP A 65 -8.55 10.34 10.96
C ASP A 65 -7.27 9.62 11.41
N THR A 66 -7.08 8.42 10.89
CA THR A 66 -5.83 7.67 11.07
C THR A 66 -5.43 7.07 9.73
N PHE A 67 -4.26 7.47 9.22
CA PHE A 67 -3.74 6.97 7.97
C PHE A 67 -2.68 5.90 8.20
N VAL A 68 -2.73 4.81 7.43
CA VAL A 68 -1.61 3.87 7.27
C VAL A 68 -1.13 3.97 5.83
N VAL A 69 0.04 4.59 5.66
CA VAL A 69 0.65 4.88 4.36
C VAL A 69 1.92 4.07 4.20
N THR A 70 2.09 3.36 3.09
CA THR A 70 3.34 2.63 2.83
C THR A 70 3.59 2.57 1.34
N PHE A 71 4.85 2.48 0.91
CA PHE A 71 5.09 1.83 -0.39
C PHE A 71 4.49 0.40 -0.35
N PRO A 72 3.84 -0.10 -1.42
CA PRO A 72 3.19 -1.41 -1.37
C PRO A 72 4.07 -2.53 -0.82
N LYS A 73 3.47 -3.45 -0.08
CA LYS A 73 4.11 -4.67 0.45
C LYS A 73 5.17 -4.46 1.55
N SER A 74 5.07 -3.34 2.25
CA SER A 74 5.97 -2.98 3.36
C SER A 74 5.41 -3.25 4.77
N GLY A 75 4.28 -3.97 4.91
CA GLY A 75 3.68 -4.27 6.23
C GLY A 75 2.38 -3.52 6.56
N THR A 76 1.72 -2.96 5.53
CA THR A 76 0.48 -2.18 5.64
C THR A 76 -0.63 -2.94 6.38
N THR A 77 -0.98 -4.15 5.93
CA THR A 77 -2.04 -4.98 6.51
C THR A 77 -1.80 -5.28 7.99
N TRP A 78 -0.55 -5.57 8.35
CA TRP A 78 -0.16 -5.85 9.72
C TRP A 78 -0.37 -4.62 10.61
N THR A 79 0.08 -3.46 10.14
CA THR A 79 -0.03 -2.19 10.87
C THR A 79 -1.48 -1.72 10.98
N GLN A 80 -2.28 -1.86 9.91
CA GLN A 80 -3.71 -1.55 9.95
C GLN A 80 -4.42 -2.34 11.05
N GLU A 81 -4.16 -3.64 11.16
CA GLU A 81 -4.81 -4.48 12.19
C GLU A 81 -4.39 -4.06 13.60
N LEU A 82 -3.08 -3.87 13.82
CA LEU A 82 -2.55 -3.40 15.11
C LEU A 82 -3.20 -2.08 15.54
N VAL A 83 -3.19 -1.09 14.66
CA VAL A 83 -3.72 0.24 14.93
C VAL A 83 -5.23 0.20 15.13
N TRP A 84 -5.97 -0.55 14.30
CA TRP A 84 -7.41 -0.67 14.43
C TRP A 84 -7.80 -1.26 15.80
N LEU A 85 -7.19 -2.38 16.19
CA LEU A 85 -7.51 -3.03 17.47
C LEU A 85 -7.16 -2.14 18.66
N ILE A 86 -6.02 -1.45 18.65
CA ILE A 86 -5.65 -0.54 19.75
C ILE A 86 -6.66 0.63 19.85
N LEU A 87 -7.10 1.21 18.73
CA LEU A 87 -8.05 2.32 18.73
C LEU A 87 -9.49 1.89 19.06
N ASN A 88 -9.84 0.64 18.81
CA ASN A 88 -11.17 0.07 19.06
C ASN A 88 -11.17 -0.89 20.26
N ASN A 89 -10.37 -0.57 21.29
CA ASN A 89 -10.38 -1.25 22.59
C ASN A 89 -10.20 -2.78 22.53
N PHE A 90 -9.41 -3.26 21.56
CA PHE A 90 -9.14 -4.67 21.32
C PHE A 90 -10.41 -5.49 21.05
N ASP A 91 -11.38 -4.91 20.33
CA ASP A 91 -12.59 -5.62 19.88
C ASP A 91 -12.28 -6.60 18.74
N TYR A 92 -11.81 -7.80 19.11
CA TYR A 92 -11.46 -8.88 18.17
C TYR A 92 -12.68 -9.45 17.45
N GLU A 93 -13.86 -9.44 18.09
CA GLU A 93 -15.10 -9.91 17.47
C GLU A 93 -15.44 -9.02 16.28
N LYS A 94 -15.49 -7.69 16.50
CA LYS A 94 -15.76 -6.75 15.42
C LYS A 94 -14.70 -6.77 14.31
N ALA A 95 -13.43 -6.94 14.68
CA ALA A 95 -12.32 -7.07 13.73
C ALA A 95 -12.44 -8.33 12.85
N SER A 96 -13.05 -9.40 13.37
CA SER A 96 -13.32 -10.65 12.65
C SER A 96 -14.54 -10.53 11.74
N GLU A 97 -15.63 -9.92 12.22
CA GLU A 97 -16.88 -9.74 11.47
C GLU A 97 -16.74 -8.80 10.27
N THR A 98 -15.92 -7.76 10.42
CA THR A 98 -15.81 -6.69 9.42
C THR A 98 -14.51 -6.83 8.64
N PRO A 99 -14.55 -7.04 7.31
CA PRO A 99 -13.35 -7.12 6.49
C PRO A 99 -12.46 -5.88 6.66
N LEU A 100 -11.14 -6.09 6.63
CA LEU A 100 -10.16 -5.03 6.77
C LEU A 100 -10.26 -3.99 5.65
N THR A 101 -10.72 -4.38 4.46
CA THR A 101 -10.95 -3.43 3.35
C THR A 101 -12.12 -2.47 3.61
N ILE A 102 -13.01 -2.80 4.56
CA ILE A 102 -14.09 -1.93 5.03
C ILE A 102 -13.64 -1.14 6.26
N ARG A 103 -12.91 -1.79 7.18
CA ARG A 103 -12.36 -1.12 8.37
C ARG A 103 -11.32 -0.06 8.00
N TYR A 104 -10.51 -0.34 6.97
CA TYR A 104 -9.47 0.50 6.38
C TYR A 104 -9.67 0.57 4.85
N PRO A 105 -10.63 1.38 4.37
CA PRO A 105 -10.80 1.63 2.94
C PRO A 105 -9.51 2.10 2.27
N PHE A 106 -9.30 1.64 1.04
CA PHE A 106 -8.12 1.95 0.24
C PHE A 106 -8.38 3.19 -0.61
N LEU A 107 -7.74 4.31 -0.24
CA LEU A 107 -8.09 5.65 -0.69
C LEU A 107 -8.08 5.82 -2.22
N GLU A 108 -7.04 5.30 -2.88
CA GLU A 108 -6.87 5.41 -4.33
C GLU A 108 -7.31 4.15 -5.11
N THR A 109 -8.13 3.27 -4.52
CA THR A 109 -8.50 1.98 -5.15
C THR A 109 -9.18 2.14 -6.51
N GLU A 110 -9.89 3.24 -6.72
CA GLU A 110 -10.62 3.52 -7.96
C GLU A 110 -9.69 3.71 -9.17
N MET A 111 -8.42 4.09 -8.95
CA MET A 111 -7.47 4.28 -10.05
C MET A 111 -7.16 2.99 -10.82
N PHE A 112 -7.43 1.82 -10.23
CA PHE A 112 -7.21 0.53 -10.86
C PHE A 112 -8.29 0.13 -11.86
N PHE A 113 -9.46 0.77 -11.80
CA PHE A 113 -10.64 0.34 -12.54
C PHE A 113 -11.02 1.40 -13.57
N ASN A 114 -11.22 0.96 -14.81
CA ASN A 114 -11.67 1.85 -15.86
C ASN A 114 -13.16 2.15 -15.68
N GLN A 115 -13.50 3.40 -15.37
CA GLN A 115 -14.90 3.85 -15.22
C GLN A 115 -15.72 3.71 -16.53
N ASN A 116 -15.07 3.69 -17.69
CA ASN A 116 -15.71 3.59 -19.01
C ASN A 116 -15.92 2.15 -19.48
N HIS A 117 -15.28 1.16 -18.85
CA HIS A 117 -15.54 -0.24 -19.15
C HIS A 117 -16.72 -0.73 -18.31
N LYS A 118 -17.89 -0.82 -18.95
CA LYS A 118 -19.09 -1.47 -18.37
C LYS A 118 -18.86 -2.94 -17.97
N SER A 119 -17.73 -3.54 -18.36
CA SER A 119 -17.29 -4.88 -18.01
C SER A 119 -15.76 -4.95 -18.10
N MET A 120 -15.11 -5.67 -17.17
CA MET A 120 -13.71 -6.11 -17.32
C MET A 120 -13.64 -7.00 -18.57
N PRO A 121 -13.06 -6.55 -19.71
CA PRO A 121 -13.13 -7.31 -20.96
C PRO A 121 -12.42 -8.66 -20.78
N GLY A 122 -13.12 -9.75 -21.09
CA GLY A 122 -12.57 -11.11 -21.00
C GLY A 122 -12.77 -11.83 -19.66
N MET A 123 -13.49 -11.24 -18.69
CA MET A 123 -13.88 -11.95 -17.46
C MET A 123 -15.33 -12.46 -17.53
N LEU A 124 -15.51 -13.77 -17.34
CA LEU A 124 -16.81 -14.36 -17.03
C LEU A 124 -17.34 -13.72 -15.72
N ASN A 125 -18.65 -13.46 -15.62
CA ASN A 125 -19.31 -12.87 -14.44
C ASN A 125 -18.89 -11.44 -14.06
N ALA A 126 -18.53 -10.60 -15.04
CA ALA A 126 -18.08 -9.22 -14.82
C ALA A 126 -19.00 -8.38 -13.89
N ASP A 127 -20.33 -8.54 -13.97
CA ASP A 127 -21.27 -7.82 -13.09
C ASP A 127 -21.16 -8.25 -11.62
N ASN A 128 -21.00 -9.55 -11.36
CA ASN A 128 -20.83 -10.07 -9.99
C ASN A 128 -19.47 -9.68 -9.42
N ILE A 129 -18.44 -9.65 -10.26
CA ILE A 129 -17.12 -9.14 -9.92
C ILE A 129 -17.24 -7.67 -9.51
N LYS A 130 -17.84 -6.84 -10.36
CA LYS A 130 -18.04 -5.41 -10.10
C LYS A 130 -18.80 -5.17 -8.79
N LYS A 131 -19.94 -5.84 -8.58
CA LYS A 131 -20.71 -5.74 -7.33
C LYS A 131 -19.89 -6.16 -6.10
N THR A 132 -19.15 -7.25 -6.22
CA THR A 132 -18.27 -7.73 -5.13
C THR A 132 -17.18 -6.71 -4.83
N MET A 133 -16.62 -6.06 -5.84
CA MET A 133 -15.61 -5.02 -5.67
C MET A 133 -16.19 -3.76 -5.05
N GLU A 134 -17.28 -3.21 -5.59
CA GLU A 134 -17.97 -2.03 -5.03
C GLU A 134 -18.34 -2.25 -3.55
N LYS A 135 -18.80 -3.46 -3.21
CA LYS A 135 -19.12 -3.82 -1.81
C LYS A 135 -17.90 -3.82 -0.89
N ASN A 136 -16.72 -4.16 -1.39
CA ASN A 136 -15.53 -4.41 -0.57
C ASN A 136 -14.42 -3.36 -0.71
N MET A 137 -14.54 -2.45 -1.68
CA MET A 137 -13.58 -1.42 -2.05
C MET A 137 -14.36 -0.14 -2.38
N PRO A 138 -14.77 0.63 -1.36
CA PRO A 138 -15.57 1.83 -1.57
C PRO A 138 -14.80 2.83 -2.46
N PRO A 139 -15.49 3.52 -3.39
CA PRO A 139 -14.88 4.56 -4.22
C PRO A 139 -14.47 5.76 -3.36
N VAL A 140 -13.56 6.59 -3.89
CA VAL A 140 -12.95 7.70 -3.12
C VAL A 140 -14.01 8.59 -2.45
N ARG A 141 -15.08 8.94 -3.19
CA ARG A 141 -16.16 9.80 -2.69
C ARG A 141 -16.91 9.24 -1.50
N GLU A 142 -17.08 7.93 -1.43
CA GLU A 142 -17.71 7.29 -0.28
C GLU A 142 -16.79 7.39 0.94
N ILE A 143 -15.49 7.13 0.77
CA ILE A 143 -14.47 7.27 1.81
C ILE A 143 -14.44 8.70 2.36
N LEU A 144 -14.51 9.71 1.49
CA LEU A 144 -14.52 11.11 1.89
C LEU A 144 -15.73 11.46 2.78
N ASN A 145 -16.87 10.81 2.57
CA ASN A 145 -18.13 11.05 3.26
C ASN A 145 -18.39 10.12 4.46
N MET A 146 -17.51 9.14 4.73
CA MET A 146 -17.63 8.26 5.89
C MET A 146 -17.72 9.06 7.20
N ALA A 147 -18.49 8.56 8.16
CA ALA A 147 -18.52 9.08 9.51
C ALA A 147 -17.13 8.92 10.17
N SER A 148 -16.78 9.86 11.06
CA SER A 148 -15.58 9.73 11.88
C SER A 148 -15.79 8.74 13.05
N PRO A 149 -14.72 8.11 13.57
CA PRO A 149 -13.34 8.18 13.08
C PRO A 149 -13.14 7.42 11.77
N ARG A 150 -12.29 7.95 10.88
CA ARG A 150 -11.95 7.27 9.62
C ARG A 150 -10.57 6.64 9.74
N TYR A 151 -10.47 5.38 9.34
CA TYR A 151 -9.20 4.69 9.22
C TYR A 151 -8.91 4.50 7.73
N ILE A 152 -7.79 5.03 7.23
CA ILE A 152 -7.56 5.17 5.80
C ILE A 152 -6.25 4.46 5.44
N LYS A 153 -6.33 3.55 4.47
CA LYS A 153 -5.14 2.94 3.85
C LYS A 153 -4.77 3.76 2.62
N SER A 154 -3.47 4.04 2.44
CA SER A 154 -2.97 4.53 1.16
C SER A 154 -1.58 4.00 0.83
N HIS A 155 -1.26 3.96 -0.46
CA HIS A 155 0.08 3.76 -0.99
C HIS A 155 0.58 5.01 -1.72
N LEU A 156 -0.11 6.15 -1.59
CA LEU A 156 0.35 7.40 -2.16
C LEU A 156 1.57 7.96 -1.39
N PRO A 157 2.51 8.60 -2.09
CA PRO A 157 3.53 9.42 -1.45
C PRO A 157 2.87 10.61 -0.74
N LEU A 158 3.52 11.14 0.31
CA LEU A 158 2.97 12.23 1.11
C LEU A 158 2.70 13.49 0.27
N SER A 159 3.52 13.74 -0.75
CA SER A 159 3.37 14.87 -1.67
C SER A 159 2.09 14.83 -2.53
N LEU A 160 1.43 13.68 -2.63
CA LEU A 160 0.16 13.51 -3.35
C LEU A 160 -1.04 13.33 -2.41
N LEU A 161 -0.82 13.35 -1.09
CA LEU A 161 -1.86 13.40 -0.07
C LEU A 161 -2.16 14.86 0.31
N PRO A 162 -3.24 15.14 1.07
CA PRO A 162 -3.55 16.50 1.51
C PRO A 162 -2.36 17.21 2.17
N PRO A 163 -2.03 18.45 1.77
CA PRO A 163 -0.87 19.17 2.33
C PRO A 163 -0.91 19.34 3.85
N LYS A 164 -2.12 19.42 4.45
CA LYS A 164 -2.35 19.58 5.90
C LYS A 164 -2.53 18.26 6.63
N LEU A 165 -2.20 17.12 6.01
CA LEU A 165 -2.42 15.79 6.57
C LEU A 165 -1.82 15.67 7.97
N LEU A 166 -0.52 15.94 8.09
CA LEU A 166 0.21 15.80 9.35
C LEU A 166 -0.11 16.91 10.37
N ASP A 167 -0.53 18.09 9.92
CA ASP A 167 -1.02 19.15 10.81
C ASP A 167 -2.35 18.76 11.47
N THR A 168 -3.09 17.83 10.87
CA THR A 168 -4.46 17.51 11.27
C THR A 168 -4.59 16.17 11.96
N CYS A 169 -4.01 15.08 11.41
CA CYS A 169 -4.28 13.72 11.85
C CYS A 169 -3.02 12.86 11.96
N LYS A 170 -3.14 11.70 12.63
CA LYS A 170 -2.02 10.75 12.79
C LYS A 170 -1.81 9.93 11.52
N VAL A 171 -0.53 9.72 11.17
CA VAL A 171 -0.08 8.92 10.03
C VAL A 171 0.94 7.89 10.50
N PHE A 172 0.72 6.64 10.12
CA PHE A 172 1.68 5.56 10.26
C PHE A 172 2.35 5.33 8.92
N TYR A 173 3.67 5.27 8.92
CA TYR A 173 4.44 4.86 7.74
C TYR A 173 5.29 3.64 8.06
N VAL A 174 5.28 2.65 7.16
CA VAL A 174 6.13 1.46 7.28
C VAL A 174 7.03 1.33 6.05
N ALA A 175 8.33 1.35 6.30
CA ALA A 175 9.36 1.02 5.32
C ALA A 175 9.80 -0.44 5.47
N ARG A 176 10.38 -0.99 4.42
CA ARG A 176 10.91 -2.36 4.38
C ARG A 176 12.06 -2.42 3.39
N ASP A 177 13.02 -3.32 3.61
CA ASP A 177 14.11 -3.56 2.66
C ASP A 177 13.55 -3.69 1.23
N PRO A 178 14.01 -2.86 0.26
CA PRO A 178 13.48 -2.86 -1.09
C PRO A 178 13.57 -4.22 -1.79
N ARG A 179 14.57 -5.04 -1.45
CA ARG A 179 14.79 -6.36 -2.05
C ARG A 179 13.68 -7.33 -1.64
N ASP A 180 13.25 -7.27 -0.39
CA ASP A 180 12.10 -8.05 0.09
C ASP A 180 10.76 -7.45 -0.40
N VAL A 181 10.68 -6.12 -0.54
CA VAL A 181 9.52 -5.43 -1.11
C VAL A 181 9.26 -5.93 -2.53
N VAL A 182 10.25 -5.90 -3.42
CA VAL A 182 10.07 -6.28 -4.82
C VAL A 182 9.69 -7.75 -4.97
N VAL A 183 10.27 -8.66 -4.16
CA VAL A 183 9.85 -10.07 -4.13
C VAL A 183 8.39 -10.18 -3.70
N SER A 184 8.01 -9.51 -2.61
CA SER A 184 6.62 -9.54 -2.16
C SER A 184 5.67 -8.89 -3.16
N PHE A 185 6.13 -7.91 -3.94
CA PHE A 185 5.34 -7.21 -4.92
C PHE A 185 5.13 -8.05 -6.19
N TYR A 186 6.17 -8.77 -6.63
CA TYR A 186 6.08 -9.75 -7.71
C TYR A 186 5.00 -10.80 -7.42
N HIS A 187 5.08 -11.46 -6.26
CA HIS A 187 4.09 -12.46 -5.84
C HIS A 187 2.69 -11.86 -5.66
N HIS A 188 2.60 -10.61 -5.22
CA HIS A 188 1.31 -9.93 -5.12
C HIS A 188 0.69 -9.66 -6.51
N LYS A 189 1.48 -9.30 -7.51
CA LYS A 189 1.00 -9.13 -8.88
C LYS A 189 0.61 -10.46 -9.53
N LYS A 190 1.28 -11.56 -9.19
CA LYS A 190 0.83 -12.94 -9.51
C LYS A 190 -0.49 -13.30 -8.82
N PHE A 191 -0.61 -13.00 -7.53
CA PHE A 191 -1.84 -13.21 -6.75
C PHE A 191 -3.04 -12.45 -7.31
N LEU A 192 -2.85 -11.19 -7.73
CA LEU A 192 -3.89 -10.41 -8.40
C LEU A 192 -4.11 -10.80 -9.87
N ASN A 193 -3.38 -11.80 -10.37
CA ASN A 193 -3.52 -12.29 -11.74
C ASN A 193 -3.37 -11.19 -12.81
N VAL A 194 -2.48 -10.20 -12.58
CA VAL A 194 -2.27 -9.03 -13.45
C VAL A 194 -0.93 -9.04 -14.19
N LEU A 195 -0.03 -9.98 -13.92
CA LEU A 195 1.18 -10.16 -14.72
C LEU A 195 0.88 -10.96 -15.98
N GLN A 196 1.53 -10.59 -17.08
CA GLN A 196 1.54 -11.41 -18.29
C GLN A 196 2.29 -12.72 -18.03
N ASP A 197 1.93 -13.75 -18.80
CA ASP A 197 2.61 -15.04 -18.74
C ASP A 197 4.06 -14.88 -19.21
N GLY A 198 5.01 -15.54 -18.55
CA GLY A 198 6.44 -15.43 -18.86
C GLY A 198 7.18 -14.27 -18.19
N VAL A 199 6.50 -13.37 -17.49
CA VAL A 199 7.17 -12.35 -16.66
C VAL A 199 7.77 -13.01 -15.41
N ASP A 200 9.08 -13.27 -15.45
CA ASP A 200 9.83 -13.80 -14.33
C ASP A 200 10.21 -12.72 -13.31
N PHE A 201 10.89 -13.13 -12.24
CA PHE A 201 11.29 -12.21 -11.19
C PHE A 201 12.38 -11.22 -11.64
N LYS A 202 13.31 -11.63 -12.52
CA LYS A 202 14.40 -10.77 -13.00
C LYS A 202 13.84 -9.64 -13.86
N ALA A 203 12.93 -9.94 -14.78
CA ALA A 203 12.21 -8.93 -15.56
C ALA A 203 11.39 -7.99 -14.66
N PHE A 204 10.76 -8.51 -13.60
CA PHE A 204 10.02 -7.67 -12.65
C PHE A 204 10.93 -6.76 -11.80
N TRP A 205 12.11 -7.25 -11.41
CA TRP A 205 13.13 -6.47 -10.73
C TRP A 205 13.63 -5.30 -11.59
N GLU A 206 13.87 -5.53 -12.88
CA GLU A 206 14.22 -4.45 -13.81
C GLU A 206 13.17 -3.34 -13.83
N LEU A 207 11.88 -3.69 -13.88
CA LEU A 207 10.79 -2.71 -13.81
C LEU A 207 10.84 -1.90 -12.51
N PHE A 208 11.20 -2.52 -11.39
CA PHE A 208 11.27 -1.88 -10.09
C PHE A 208 12.38 -0.82 -10.02
N ILE A 209 13.59 -1.16 -10.47
CA ILE A 209 14.76 -0.26 -10.37
C ILE A 209 14.76 0.88 -11.40
N ILE A 210 14.00 0.75 -12.50
CA ILE A 210 13.76 1.83 -13.47
C ILE A 210 12.48 2.62 -13.17
N ASP A 211 11.90 2.41 -11.97
CA ASP A 211 10.69 3.08 -11.49
C ASP A 211 9.46 2.91 -12.40
N LEU A 212 9.34 1.77 -13.09
CA LEU A 212 8.23 1.43 -13.98
C LEU A 212 7.17 0.53 -13.30
N LEU A 213 7.10 0.57 -11.97
CA LEU A 213 6.06 -0.06 -11.17
C LEU A 213 5.14 0.97 -10.51
N PRO A 214 3.88 0.61 -10.21
CA PRO A 214 2.94 1.50 -9.53
C PRO A 214 3.54 2.18 -8.29
N TRP A 215 3.26 3.47 -8.11
CA TRP A 215 3.75 4.34 -7.02
C TRP A 215 5.27 4.55 -6.94
N ALA A 216 6.07 3.97 -7.84
CA ALA A 216 7.51 4.24 -7.91
C ALA A 216 7.76 5.68 -8.39
N PRO A 217 8.84 6.37 -7.96
CA PRO A 217 10.09 5.77 -7.42
C PRO A 217 10.05 5.32 -5.96
N PHE A 218 10.59 4.12 -5.68
CA PHE A 218 10.56 3.53 -4.32
C PHE A 218 11.27 4.40 -3.28
N PHE A 219 12.52 4.80 -3.55
CA PHE A 219 13.31 5.53 -2.58
C PHE A 219 12.78 6.93 -2.34
N GLU A 220 12.28 7.61 -3.38
CA GLU A 220 11.64 8.91 -3.19
C GLU A 220 10.39 8.80 -2.33
N HIS A 221 9.58 7.75 -2.51
CA HIS A 221 8.43 7.47 -1.66
C HIS A 221 8.83 7.31 -0.17
N VAL A 222 9.86 6.50 0.12
CA VAL A 222 10.33 6.28 1.49
C VAL A 222 10.97 7.55 2.07
N LYS A 223 11.77 8.28 1.27
CA LYS A 223 12.45 9.52 1.69
C LYS A 223 11.47 10.61 2.11
N GLU A 224 10.30 10.72 1.48
CA GLU A 224 9.27 11.69 1.91
C GLU A 224 8.83 11.42 3.34
N ALA A 225 8.42 10.20 3.64
CA ALA A 225 8.02 9.83 4.99
C ALA A 225 9.19 9.90 5.98
N TRP A 226 10.40 9.54 5.55
CA TRP A 226 11.59 9.61 6.38
C TRP A 226 11.95 11.03 6.81
N ARG A 227 11.75 12.04 5.95
CA ARG A 227 11.94 13.45 6.31
C ARG A 227 10.93 13.91 7.36
N MET A 228 9.73 13.34 7.35
CA MET A 228 8.66 13.65 8.31
C MET A 228 8.69 12.76 9.58
N ARG A 229 9.64 11.84 9.72
CA ARG A 229 9.64 10.81 10.78
C ARG A 229 9.61 11.34 12.22
N ASN A 230 10.07 12.57 12.44
CA ASN A 230 10.10 13.24 13.74
C ASN A 230 8.88 14.15 13.97
N HIS A 231 7.98 14.27 12.98
CA HIS A 231 6.74 15.02 13.14
C HIS A 231 5.87 14.36 14.21
N PRO A 232 5.24 15.10 15.16
CA PRO A 232 4.49 14.52 16.27
C PRO A 232 3.29 13.64 15.83
N ASN A 233 2.79 13.86 14.62
CA ASN A 233 1.72 13.07 14.01
C ASN A 233 2.20 12.04 12.96
N MET A 234 3.51 11.77 12.87
CA MET A 234 4.07 10.70 12.05
C MET A 234 4.69 9.62 12.94
N LEU A 235 4.31 8.37 12.75
CA LEU A 235 5.05 7.23 13.28
C LEU A 235 5.68 6.44 12.13
N PHE A 236 6.99 6.58 11.96
CA PHE A 236 7.77 5.80 11.02
C PHE A 236 8.26 4.49 11.67
N LEU A 237 7.97 3.37 11.03
CA LEU A 237 8.34 2.01 11.44
C LEU A 237 9.08 1.29 10.32
N PHE A 238 9.83 0.26 10.69
CA PHE A 238 10.36 -0.71 9.75
C PHE A 238 9.63 -2.05 9.90
N TYR A 239 9.39 -2.73 8.78
CA TYR A 239 8.86 -4.09 8.77
C TYR A 239 9.77 -5.05 9.54
N GLU A 240 11.08 -4.84 9.45
CA GLU A 240 12.10 -5.60 10.12
C GLU A 240 11.97 -5.50 11.65
N ASP A 241 11.65 -4.32 12.18
CA ASP A 241 11.38 -4.12 13.61
C ASP A 241 10.10 -4.84 14.06
N LEU A 242 9.03 -4.77 13.24
CA LEU A 242 7.78 -5.49 13.51
C LEU A 242 8.02 -7.01 13.57
N SER A 243 8.89 -7.52 12.71
CA SER A 243 9.28 -8.93 12.68
C SER A 243 10.19 -9.32 13.84
N LYS A 244 11.08 -8.43 14.28
CA LYS A 244 12.11 -8.71 15.28
C LYS A 244 11.59 -8.60 16.71
N ASP A 245 10.87 -7.52 17.02
CA ASP A 245 10.26 -7.29 18.33
C ASP A 245 8.91 -6.60 18.19
N LEU A 246 7.89 -7.42 17.91
CA LEU A 246 6.52 -6.97 17.78
C LEU A 246 6.00 -6.32 19.08
N ARG A 247 6.38 -6.82 20.26
CA ARG A 247 5.89 -6.27 21.53
C ARG A 247 6.39 -4.84 21.73
N ALA A 248 7.66 -4.58 21.44
CA ALA A 248 8.20 -3.22 21.46
C ALA A 248 7.50 -2.31 20.44
N CYS A 249 7.24 -2.80 19.23
CA CYS A 249 6.49 -2.03 18.23
C CYS A 249 5.05 -1.72 18.67
N VAL A 250 4.35 -2.67 19.28
CA VAL A 250 2.99 -2.47 19.83
C VAL A 250 3.00 -1.38 20.91
N ARG A 251 3.98 -1.39 21.83
CA ARG A 251 4.14 -0.33 22.84
C ARG A 251 4.41 1.04 22.20
N ARG A 252 5.23 1.11 21.15
CA ARG A 252 5.49 2.34 20.39
C ARG A 252 4.22 2.87 19.71
N ILE A 253 3.44 1.99 19.09
CA ILE A 253 2.16 2.33 18.44
C ILE A 253 1.17 2.86 19.48
N ALA A 254 0.99 2.16 20.61
CA ALA A 254 0.07 2.59 21.67
C ALA A 254 0.48 3.93 22.28
N LYS A 255 1.78 4.13 22.57
CA LYS A 255 2.30 5.43 23.01
C LYS A 255 2.02 6.54 22.01
N PHE A 256 2.26 6.29 20.72
CA PHE A 256 1.98 7.26 19.67
C PHE A 256 0.48 7.59 19.55
N LEU A 257 -0.40 6.63 19.83
CA LEU A 257 -1.85 6.79 19.84
C LEU A 257 -2.40 7.39 21.15
N ASP A 258 -1.54 7.65 22.13
CA ASP A 258 -1.93 8.06 23.49
C ASP A 258 -2.91 7.06 24.14
N LYS A 259 -2.55 5.78 24.06
CA LYS A 259 -3.32 4.66 24.62
C LYS A 259 -2.50 3.90 25.66
N GLU A 260 -3.04 3.78 26.86
CA GLU A 260 -2.53 2.85 27.86
C GLU A 260 -3.02 1.43 27.54
N ILE A 261 -2.08 0.48 27.49
CA ILE A 261 -2.36 -0.92 27.18
C ILE A 261 -1.61 -1.84 28.15
N THR A 262 -2.22 -2.96 28.51
CA THR A 262 -1.64 -3.93 29.45
C THR A 262 -0.73 -4.93 28.75
N GLU A 263 0.15 -5.60 29.50
CA GLU A 263 0.98 -6.68 28.96
C GLU A 263 0.16 -7.88 28.44
N GLU A 264 -1.03 -8.10 29.03
CA GLU A 264 -1.98 -9.10 28.53
C GLU A 264 -2.54 -8.70 27.16
N GLN A 265 -2.97 -7.44 27.00
CA GLN A 265 -3.44 -6.92 25.71
C GLN A 265 -2.35 -6.97 24.64
N ILE A 266 -1.11 -6.62 24.99
CA ILE A 266 0.05 -6.74 24.10
C ILE A 266 0.24 -8.20 23.68
N GLY A 267 0.19 -9.13 24.64
CA GLY A 267 0.35 -10.56 24.39
C GLY A 267 -0.70 -11.09 23.41
N LYS A 268 -1.98 -10.86 23.69
CA LYS A 268 -3.10 -11.28 22.83
C LYS A 268 -3.03 -10.67 21.44
N LEU A 269 -2.70 -9.37 21.35
CA LEU A 269 -2.58 -8.70 20.07
C LEU A 269 -1.43 -9.29 19.24
N CYS A 270 -0.28 -9.55 19.85
CA CYS A 270 0.87 -10.18 19.19
C CYS A 270 0.56 -11.59 18.68
N GLU A 271 -0.19 -12.37 19.46
CA GLU A 271 -0.65 -13.71 19.07
C GLU A 271 -1.64 -13.63 17.90
N HIS A 272 -2.61 -12.71 17.94
CA HIS A 272 -3.61 -12.51 16.88
C HIS A 272 -2.97 -12.21 15.53
N VAL A 273 -1.96 -11.33 15.50
CA VAL A 273 -1.28 -10.92 14.27
C VAL A 273 -0.05 -11.77 13.93
N ASN A 274 0.22 -12.83 14.68
CA ASN A 274 1.26 -13.80 14.33
C ASN A 274 0.99 -14.36 12.92
N ILE A 275 2.03 -14.56 12.11
CA ILE A 275 1.91 -14.91 10.70
C ILE A 275 0.99 -16.12 10.43
N ASP A 276 1.03 -17.16 11.28
CA ASP A 276 0.26 -18.38 11.10
C ASP A 276 -1.23 -18.17 11.37
N ASN A 277 -1.55 -17.33 12.35
CA ASN A 277 -2.92 -16.92 12.68
C ASN A 277 -3.45 -15.92 11.66
N PHE A 278 -2.64 -14.90 11.35
CA PHE A 278 -3.01 -13.81 10.46
C PHE A 278 -3.27 -14.30 9.03
N LYS A 279 -2.52 -15.31 8.55
CA LYS A 279 -2.76 -15.94 7.25
C LYS A 279 -4.12 -16.65 7.15
N LYS A 280 -4.59 -17.22 8.26
CA LYS A 280 -5.88 -17.92 8.35
C LYS A 280 -7.06 -16.97 8.57
N ASN A 281 -6.79 -15.74 9.02
CA ASN A 281 -7.82 -14.75 9.32
C ASN A 281 -8.48 -14.24 8.01
N LYS A 282 -9.77 -14.58 7.85
CA LYS A 282 -10.57 -14.24 6.68
C LYS A 282 -10.84 -12.75 6.52
N SER A 283 -10.81 -11.98 7.61
CA SER A 283 -11.06 -10.54 7.54
C SER A 283 -9.89 -9.77 6.92
N VAL A 284 -8.70 -10.37 6.80
CA VAL A 284 -7.47 -9.69 6.32
C VAL A 284 -6.82 -10.33 5.08
N ASN A 285 -7.19 -11.57 4.73
CA ASN A 285 -6.53 -12.34 3.66
C ASN A 285 -7.26 -12.31 2.30
N PHE A 286 -8.24 -11.41 2.14
CA PHE A 286 -9.06 -11.25 0.92
C PHE A 286 -9.93 -12.48 0.59
N ASP A 287 -10.36 -13.26 1.60
CA ASP A 287 -11.28 -14.40 1.42
C ASP A 287 -12.57 -13.99 0.71
N ASN A 288 -13.06 -12.78 1.00
CA ASN A 288 -14.25 -12.16 0.41
C ASN A 288 -14.17 -11.96 -1.12
N LEU A 289 -12.97 -12.05 -1.71
CA LEU A 289 -12.76 -11.94 -3.16
C LEU A 289 -12.43 -13.29 -3.82
N LYS A 290 -12.37 -14.40 -3.07
CA LYS A 290 -12.17 -15.73 -3.67
C LYS A 290 -13.36 -16.14 -4.54
N GLY A 291 -13.11 -16.96 -5.55
CA GLY A 291 -14.13 -17.39 -6.52
C GLY A 291 -14.57 -16.30 -7.52
N THR A 292 -14.06 -15.06 -7.41
CA THR A 292 -14.36 -13.98 -8.37
C THR A 292 -13.59 -14.10 -9.68
N GLY A 293 -12.53 -14.92 -9.72
CA GLY A 293 -11.60 -14.99 -10.86
C GLY A 293 -10.59 -13.82 -10.94
N LEU A 294 -10.69 -12.84 -10.03
CA LEU A 294 -9.70 -11.76 -9.90
C LEU A 294 -8.38 -12.23 -9.27
N LEU A 295 -8.46 -13.28 -8.44
CA LEU A 295 -7.34 -13.78 -7.67
C LEU A 295 -6.84 -15.10 -8.24
N ASN A 296 -5.51 -15.26 -8.29
CA ASN A 296 -4.89 -16.55 -8.48
C ASN A 296 -4.87 -17.29 -7.14
N GLU A 297 -5.78 -18.25 -6.97
CA GLU A 297 -5.93 -19.01 -5.72
C GLU A 297 -4.78 -19.97 -5.40
N LYS A 298 -3.84 -20.18 -6.34
CA LYS A 298 -2.59 -20.90 -6.07
C LYS A 298 -1.59 -20.04 -5.28
N GLU A 299 -1.78 -18.73 -5.28
CA GLU A 299 -0.98 -17.76 -4.54
C GLU A 299 -1.71 -17.34 -3.25
N SER A 300 -1.00 -16.68 -2.34
CA SER A 300 -1.57 -16.20 -1.08
C SER A 300 -1.17 -14.75 -0.79
N PHE A 301 -2.14 -13.94 -0.35
CA PHE A 301 -1.90 -12.54 0.00
C PHE A 301 -0.94 -12.38 1.18
N ILE A 302 -1.11 -13.21 2.24
CA ILE A 302 -0.20 -13.32 3.38
C ILE A 302 0.70 -14.55 3.15
N ARG A 303 1.93 -14.30 2.67
CA ARG A 303 2.77 -15.35 2.07
C ARG A 303 3.70 -16.07 3.07
N LYS A 304 4.87 -15.47 3.32
CA LYS A 304 5.96 -16.04 4.14
C LYS A 304 6.24 -15.27 5.45
N GLY A 305 6.01 -13.96 5.48
CA GLY A 305 6.27 -13.14 6.67
C GLY A 305 7.73 -13.08 7.14
N LYS A 306 8.70 -13.26 6.23
CA LYS A 306 10.14 -13.32 6.55
C LYS A 306 10.89 -12.07 6.08
N VAL A 307 11.94 -11.72 6.84
CA VAL A 307 12.99 -10.75 6.48
C VAL A 307 14.15 -11.52 5.83
N GLY A 308 14.77 -10.94 4.80
CA GLY A 308 15.91 -11.52 4.08
C GLY A 308 15.52 -12.63 3.07
N GLY A 309 14.22 -12.79 2.79
CA GLY A 309 13.72 -13.81 1.86
C GLY A 309 14.06 -13.53 0.40
N TRP A 310 14.57 -12.34 0.09
CA TRP A 310 15.06 -11.96 -1.22
C TRP A 310 16.26 -12.78 -1.70
N ARG A 311 17.08 -13.32 -0.80
CA ARG A 311 18.27 -14.13 -1.17
C ARG A 311 17.91 -15.38 -1.99
N ASP A 312 16.69 -15.89 -1.85
CA ASP A 312 16.18 -17.02 -2.63
C ASP A 312 15.88 -16.65 -4.11
N TYR A 313 15.89 -15.36 -4.45
CA TYR A 313 15.41 -14.84 -5.75
C TYR A 313 16.46 -14.07 -6.55
N PHE A 314 17.50 -13.55 -5.90
CA PHE A 314 18.52 -12.73 -6.54
C PHE A 314 19.72 -13.61 -6.91
N ASP A 315 20.08 -13.59 -8.20
CA ASP A 315 21.39 -14.07 -8.64
C ASP A 315 22.50 -13.08 -8.23
N GLU A 316 23.76 -13.40 -8.55
CA GLU A 316 24.91 -12.54 -8.21
C GLU A 316 24.79 -11.16 -8.86
N GLU A 317 24.42 -11.10 -10.14
CA GLU A 317 24.26 -9.85 -10.89
C GLU A 317 23.19 -8.94 -10.27
N MET A 318 22.01 -9.50 -9.98
CA MET A 318 20.92 -8.77 -9.33
C MET A 318 21.32 -8.32 -7.93
N THR A 319 22.08 -9.13 -7.19
CA THR A 319 22.55 -8.78 -5.85
C THR A 319 23.47 -7.57 -5.89
N GLU A 320 24.43 -7.55 -6.80
CA GLU A 320 25.32 -6.41 -7.00
C GLU A 320 24.58 -5.16 -7.49
N GLN A 321 23.66 -5.34 -8.43
CA GLN A 321 22.83 -4.25 -8.95
C GLN A 321 21.96 -3.64 -7.83
N ALA A 322 21.34 -4.47 -6.99
CA ALA A 322 20.58 -4.02 -5.84
C ALA A 322 21.46 -3.28 -4.83
N GLN A 323 22.66 -3.77 -4.57
CA GLN A 323 23.60 -3.10 -3.66
C GLN A 323 23.95 -1.70 -4.17
N ARG A 324 24.36 -1.57 -5.43
CA ARG A 324 24.67 -0.27 -6.05
C ARG A 324 23.47 0.68 -6.04
N TRP A 325 22.30 0.19 -6.47
CA TRP A 325 21.07 0.99 -6.52
C TRP A 325 20.64 1.47 -5.12
N ILE A 326 20.78 0.63 -4.08
CA ILE A 326 20.51 1.03 -2.69
C ILE A 326 21.54 2.05 -2.20
N GLU A 327 22.83 1.82 -2.41
CA GLU A 327 23.91 2.72 -2.00
C GLU A 327 23.78 4.11 -2.63
N GLU A 328 23.52 4.18 -3.94
CA GLU A 328 23.30 5.43 -4.66
C GLU A 328 22.11 6.20 -4.08
N ASN A 329 21.00 5.52 -3.83
CA ASN A 329 19.83 6.16 -3.27
C ASN A 329 19.97 6.55 -1.79
N LEU A 330 20.89 5.94 -1.04
CA LEU A 330 21.13 6.24 0.38
C LEU A 330 22.31 7.19 0.62
N ARG A 331 23.10 7.54 -0.40
CA ARG A 331 24.36 8.28 -0.30
C ARG A 331 24.24 9.57 0.51
N ASP A 332 23.20 10.37 0.26
CA ASP A 332 23.02 11.71 0.85
C ASP A 332 21.84 11.77 1.83
N THR A 333 21.57 10.67 2.54
CA THR A 333 20.52 10.58 3.56
C THR A 333 20.97 9.76 4.75
N ASP A 334 20.39 10.02 5.92
CA ASP A 334 20.57 9.25 7.15
C ASP A 334 19.61 8.04 7.25
N LEU A 335 18.77 7.80 6.24
CA LEU A 335 17.90 6.63 6.15
C LEU A 335 18.73 5.34 6.09
N ARG A 336 18.51 4.41 7.02
CA ARG A 336 19.11 3.06 7.01
C ARG A 336 18.04 2.03 7.34
N PHE A 337 18.01 0.94 6.59
CA PHE A 337 17.13 -0.20 6.88
C PHE A 337 17.77 -1.05 7.98
N PRO A 338 17.01 -1.49 8.99
CA PRO A 338 17.49 -2.45 9.99
C PRO A 338 17.92 -3.76 9.32
N GLN A 339 18.92 -4.41 9.91
CA GLN A 339 19.38 -5.74 9.49
C GLN A 339 18.56 -6.87 10.13
#